data_AF-A0A497GSF7-F1
#
_entry.id   AF-A0A497GSF7-F1
#
_cell.length_a   1.000
_cell.length_b   1.000
_cell.length_c   1.000
_cell.angle_alpha   90.00
_cell.angle_beta   90.00
_cell.angle_gamma   90.00
#
_symmetry.space_group_name_H-M   'P 1'
#
loop_
_entity.id
_entity.type
_entity.pdbx_description
1 polymer ?
#
loop_
_entity_poly.entity_id
_entity_poly.type
_entity_poly.pdbx_seq_one_letter_code
_entity_poly.pdbx_strand_id
1 'polypeptide(L)'
;MQLMKAPPYDEALGMFFYASSSKLPRGLIRRKPEDFAVFEVIRPGIIVKDYSPTLEQLLTSGAGLFLWYLLKKRNIDQTRAIYIIAKRLNITPSKISYAGIKDTRAVTHQLISILLDNRRIERMRYMNISGPHGLLLELKLLGRNHVRISPSHGMGNQ
;
A
#
# COMPACT_ATOMS: atom_id res chain seq x y z
N MET A 1 33.40 19.19 11.20
CA MET A 1 32.31 18.36 11.75
C MET A 1 32.82 16.94 11.91
N GLN A 2 32.85 16.38 13.12
CA GLN A 2 33.33 15.00 13.32
C GLN A 2 32.20 14.03 12.99
N LEU A 3 32.37 13.23 11.94
CA LEU A 3 31.39 12.22 11.54
C LEU A 3 31.39 11.06 12.53
N MET A 4 30.20 10.55 12.87
CA MET A 4 30.05 9.39 13.72
C MET A 4 30.18 8.12 12.87
N LYS A 5 31.09 7.21 13.25
CA LYS A 5 31.23 5.90 12.59
C LYS A 5 30.00 5.03 12.85
N ALA A 6 29.62 4.28 11.83
CA ALA A 6 28.59 3.27 11.93
C ALA A 6 29.09 2.03 12.71
N PRO A 7 28.20 1.23 13.31
CA PRO A 7 28.55 -0.03 13.95
C PRO A 7 29.02 -1.08 12.91
N PRO A 8 29.74 -2.14 13.34
CA PRO A 8 30.35 -3.11 12.42
C PRO A 8 29.38 -3.78 11.44
N TYR A 9 28.13 -3.98 11.84
CA TYR A 9 27.10 -4.56 10.97
C TYR A 9 26.76 -3.65 9.79
N ASP A 10 26.56 -2.36 10.05
CA ASP A 10 26.28 -1.36 9.01
C ASP A 10 27.51 -1.15 8.11
N GLU A 11 28.71 -1.14 8.71
CA GLU A 11 29.97 -1.04 7.99
C GLU A 11 30.17 -2.21 7.00
N ALA A 12 29.85 -3.43 7.42
CA ALA A 12 29.88 -4.61 6.56
C ALA A 12 28.89 -4.53 5.38
N LEU A 13 27.84 -3.71 5.50
CA LEU A 13 26.87 -3.42 4.44
C LEU A 13 27.25 -2.19 3.58
N GLY A 14 28.43 -1.60 3.81
CA GLY A 14 28.92 -0.43 3.08
C GLY A 14 28.40 0.92 3.61
N MET A 15 27.77 0.93 4.78
CA MET A 15 27.32 2.15 5.47
C MET A 15 28.34 2.52 6.56
N PHE A 16 29.28 3.42 6.25
CA PHE A 16 30.44 3.67 7.13
C PHE A 16 30.22 4.76 8.18
N PHE A 17 29.37 5.75 7.90
CA PHE A 17 29.17 6.93 8.75
C PHE A 17 27.71 7.36 8.81
N TYR A 18 27.29 7.94 9.94
CA TYR A 18 25.99 8.59 10.07
C TYR A 18 26.03 10.04 9.59
N ALA A 19 24.90 10.52 9.06
CA ALA A 19 24.75 11.92 8.63
C ALA A 19 24.75 12.93 9.79
N SER A 20 24.48 12.48 11.02
CA SER A 20 24.49 13.29 12.25
C SER A 20 25.46 12.69 13.27
N SER A 21 26.08 13.55 14.08
CA SER A 21 26.91 13.16 15.23
C SER A 21 26.17 13.25 16.57
N SER A 22 24.85 13.49 16.56
CA SER A 22 24.04 13.55 17.78
C SER A 22 23.93 12.18 18.45
N LYS A 23 23.71 12.18 19.78
CA LYS A 23 23.48 10.96 20.55
C LYS A 23 22.32 10.15 19.96
N LEU A 24 22.57 8.88 19.67
CA LEU A 24 21.55 7.99 19.11
C LEU A 24 20.39 7.79 20.10
N PRO A 25 19.13 7.89 19.66
CA PRO A 25 17.98 7.63 20.50
C PRO A 25 17.91 6.14 20.86
N ARG A 26 17.38 5.85 22.06
CA ARG A 26 16.99 4.49 22.45
C ARG A 26 15.50 4.32 22.16
N GLY A 27 15.11 3.25 21.48
CA GLY A 27 13.70 2.98 21.19
C GLY A 27 13.49 1.62 20.55
N LEU A 28 12.32 1.02 20.79
CA LEU A 28 11.85 -0.17 20.09
C LEU A 28 10.84 0.26 19.03
N ILE A 29 11.10 -0.12 17.78
CA ILE A 29 10.18 0.15 16.66
C ILE A 29 9.36 -1.11 16.33
N ARG A 30 8.18 -0.90 15.72
CA ARG A 30 7.32 -1.97 15.16
C ARG A 30 6.92 -3.07 16.15
N ARG A 31 6.58 -2.76 17.42
CA ARG A 31 6.16 -3.79 18.39
C ARG A 31 4.87 -4.47 17.93
N LYS A 32 3.88 -3.69 17.50
CA LYS A 32 2.67 -4.14 16.80
C LYS A 32 2.59 -3.51 15.40
N PRO A 33 1.82 -4.07 14.45
CA PRO A 33 1.71 -3.53 13.10
C PRO A 33 1.28 -2.07 13.04
N GLU A 34 0.46 -1.63 13.98
CA GLU A 34 -0.06 -0.25 14.05
C GLU A 34 1.02 0.77 14.43
N ASP A 35 2.15 0.35 15.00
CA ASP A 35 3.28 1.24 15.29
C ASP A 35 4.01 1.68 14.01
N PHE A 36 3.63 1.11 12.85
CA PHE A 36 4.19 1.46 11.56
C PHE A 36 3.08 1.49 10.50
N ALA A 37 2.61 2.69 10.18
CA ALA A 37 1.64 2.93 9.13
C ALA A 37 2.33 3.50 7.90
N VAL A 38 1.92 3.03 6.71
CA VAL A 38 2.46 3.50 5.43
C VAL A 38 1.30 3.91 4.53
N PHE A 39 1.35 5.11 3.99
CA PHE A 39 0.33 5.64 3.09
C PHE A 39 0.97 5.99 1.75
N GLU A 40 0.44 5.44 0.66
CA GLU A 40 0.96 5.72 -0.66
C GLU A 40 0.72 7.19 -1.06
N VAL A 41 1.77 7.83 -1.56
CA VAL A 41 1.69 9.18 -2.14
C VAL A 41 1.59 9.04 -3.65
N ILE A 42 0.46 9.46 -4.21
CA ILE A 42 0.21 9.37 -5.66
C ILE A 42 0.88 10.54 -6.37
N ARG A 43 0.68 11.76 -5.85
CA ARG A 43 1.31 13.00 -6.29
C ARG A 43 1.29 14.03 -5.15
N PRO A 44 2.02 15.15 -5.22
CA PRO A 44 2.04 16.14 -4.15
C PRO A 44 0.61 16.52 -3.72
N GLY A 45 0.34 16.42 -2.42
CA GLY A 45 -0.99 16.70 -1.84
C GLY A 45 -2.01 15.55 -1.93
N ILE A 46 -1.73 14.44 -2.62
CA ILE A 46 -2.62 13.28 -2.70
C ILE A 46 -1.99 12.06 -2.01
N ILE A 47 -2.49 11.77 -0.81
CA ILE A 47 -2.06 10.65 0.02
C ILE A 47 -3.24 9.69 0.24
N VAL A 48 -3.01 8.41 0.04
CA VAL A 48 -4.03 7.36 0.15
C VAL A 48 -4.14 6.94 1.62
N LYS A 49 -4.99 7.63 2.39
CA LYS A 49 -5.22 7.30 3.82
C LYS A 49 -6.49 6.49 4.05
N ASP A 50 -7.59 7.00 3.52
CA ASP A 50 -8.89 6.31 3.53
C ASP A 50 -9.69 6.75 2.31
N TYR A 51 -10.80 6.07 2.06
CA TYR A 51 -11.77 6.47 1.05
C TYR A 51 -12.32 7.85 1.40
N SER A 52 -12.40 8.72 0.39
CA SER A 52 -13.19 9.95 0.47
C SER A 52 -13.75 10.28 -0.92
N PRO A 53 -14.90 10.98 -0.99
CA PRO A 53 -15.44 11.47 -2.27
C PRO A 53 -14.43 12.33 -3.04
N THR A 54 -13.62 13.12 -2.32
CA THR A 54 -12.55 13.93 -2.92
C THR A 54 -11.49 13.06 -3.60
N LEU A 55 -11.06 11.97 -2.96
CA LEU A 55 -10.05 11.07 -3.52
C LEU A 55 -10.60 10.29 -4.73
N GLU A 56 -11.88 9.89 -4.69
CA GLU A 56 -12.60 9.33 -5.84
C GLU A 56 -12.63 10.32 -7.01
N GLN A 57 -13.04 11.58 -6.78
CA GLN A 57 -13.12 12.61 -7.82
C GLN A 57 -11.75 12.92 -8.45
N LEU A 58 -10.68 12.94 -7.63
CA LEU A 58 -9.33 13.30 -8.10
C LEU A 58 -8.61 12.19 -8.86
N LEU A 59 -8.97 10.92 -8.61
CA LEU A 59 -8.22 9.75 -9.06
C LEU A 59 -9.01 8.83 -9.99
N THR A 60 -10.24 9.17 -10.30
CA THR A 60 -11.08 8.36 -11.18
C THR A 60 -11.65 9.17 -12.31
N SER A 61 -11.87 8.51 -13.44
CA SER A 61 -12.48 9.10 -14.63
C SER A 61 -13.99 8.81 -14.72
N GLY A 62 -14.53 7.98 -13.82
CA GLY A 62 -15.90 7.46 -13.91
C GLY A 62 -16.11 6.42 -15.03
N ALA A 63 -15.15 6.25 -15.94
CA ALA A 63 -15.20 5.35 -17.09
C ALA A 63 -13.95 4.46 -17.24
N GLY A 64 -14.02 3.50 -18.16
CA GLY A 64 -12.94 2.56 -18.44
C GLY A 64 -13.11 1.18 -17.77
N LEU A 65 -12.20 0.27 -18.12
CA LEU A 65 -12.27 -1.15 -17.77
C LEU A 65 -11.61 -1.50 -16.44
N PHE A 66 -10.77 -0.61 -15.90
CA PHE A 66 -10.05 -0.87 -14.65
C PHE A 66 -10.79 -0.24 -13.49
N LEU A 67 -11.09 -1.07 -12.50
CA LEU A 67 -11.60 -0.61 -11.22
C LEU A 67 -10.44 -0.27 -10.30
N TRP A 68 -10.38 0.97 -9.86
CA TRP A 68 -9.39 1.41 -8.89
C TRP A 68 -9.96 1.28 -7.48
N TYR A 69 -9.16 0.68 -6.60
CA TYR A 69 -9.48 0.41 -5.22
C TYR A 69 -8.42 1.01 -4.30
N LEU A 70 -8.86 1.50 -3.16
CA LEU A 70 -8.00 1.64 -1.99
C LEU A 70 -7.89 0.27 -1.33
N LEU A 71 -6.67 -0.25 -1.26
CA LEU A 71 -6.31 -1.45 -0.50
C LEU A 71 -5.65 -1.03 0.81
N LYS A 72 -6.32 -1.35 1.92
CA LYS A 72 -5.73 -1.36 3.25
C LYS A 72 -5.34 -2.79 3.58
N LYS A 73 -4.11 -3.03 3.97
CA LYS A 73 -3.64 -4.34 4.45
C LYS A 73 -2.93 -4.24 5.79
N ARG A 74 -3.00 -5.29 6.60
CA ARG A 74 -2.42 -5.34 7.94
C ARG A 74 -1.69 -6.65 8.14
N ASN A 75 -0.40 -6.55 8.51
CA ASN A 75 0.44 -7.70 8.86
C ASN A 75 0.42 -8.84 7.81
N ILE A 76 0.38 -8.46 6.53
CA ILE A 76 0.31 -9.38 5.39
C ILE A 76 1.11 -8.81 4.22
N ASP A 77 1.82 -9.70 3.54
CA ASP A 77 2.62 -9.34 2.37
C ASP A 77 1.72 -9.08 1.16
N GLN A 78 2.27 -8.37 0.18
CA GLN A 78 1.52 -7.97 -1.01
C GLN A 78 1.05 -9.17 -1.82
N THR A 79 1.91 -10.15 -2.06
CA THR A 79 1.59 -11.33 -2.89
C THR A 79 0.43 -12.11 -2.31
N ARG A 80 0.42 -12.34 -0.99
CA ARG A 80 -0.66 -13.03 -0.30
C ARG A 80 -1.96 -12.23 -0.33
N ALA A 81 -1.91 -10.92 -0.11
CA ALA A 81 -3.10 -10.06 -0.21
C ALA A 81 -3.73 -10.14 -1.61
N ILE A 82 -2.91 -10.04 -2.66
CA ILE A 82 -3.35 -10.14 -4.06
C ILE A 82 -3.96 -11.51 -4.36
N TYR A 83 -3.35 -12.59 -3.89
CA TYR A 83 -3.90 -13.95 -4.08
C TYR A 83 -5.26 -14.12 -3.40
N ILE A 84 -5.40 -13.61 -2.17
CA ILE A 84 -6.67 -13.65 -1.42
C ILE A 84 -7.76 -12.88 -2.18
N ILE A 85 -7.45 -11.66 -2.65
CA ILE A 85 -8.38 -10.83 -3.43
C ILE A 85 -8.77 -11.56 -4.73
N ALA A 86 -7.80 -12.08 -5.47
CA ALA A 86 -8.03 -12.78 -6.73
C ALA A 86 -8.94 -14.00 -6.54
N LYS A 87 -8.67 -14.82 -5.52
CA LYS A 87 -9.51 -15.97 -5.15
C LYS A 87 -10.93 -15.54 -4.78
N ARG A 88 -11.07 -14.49 -3.95
CA ARG A 88 -12.38 -13.99 -3.50
C ARG A 88 -13.23 -13.44 -4.65
N LEU A 89 -12.56 -12.90 -5.68
CA LEU A 89 -13.18 -12.36 -6.89
C LEU A 89 -13.32 -13.38 -8.02
N ASN A 90 -12.78 -14.60 -7.85
CA ASN A 90 -12.71 -15.64 -8.88
C ASN A 90 -12.04 -15.12 -10.17
N ILE A 91 -10.84 -14.55 -10.03
CA ILE A 91 -9.99 -14.06 -11.13
C ILE A 91 -8.56 -14.52 -10.96
N THR A 92 -7.75 -14.33 -12.01
CA THR A 92 -6.30 -14.54 -11.92
C THR A 92 -5.62 -13.36 -11.23
N PRO A 93 -4.55 -13.59 -10.43
CA PRO A 93 -3.77 -12.51 -9.80
C PRO A 93 -3.24 -11.47 -10.80
N SER A 94 -2.95 -11.89 -12.04
CA SER A 94 -2.48 -11.01 -13.13
C SER A 94 -3.46 -9.89 -13.52
N LYS A 95 -4.74 -10.03 -13.17
CA LYS A 95 -5.75 -8.98 -13.38
C LYS A 95 -5.69 -7.87 -12.34
N ILE A 96 -4.87 -8.02 -11.30
CA ILE A 96 -4.67 -7.02 -10.26
C ILE A 96 -3.31 -6.35 -10.47
N SER A 97 -3.23 -5.03 -10.37
CA SER A 97 -1.98 -4.27 -10.55
C SER A 97 -1.84 -3.17 -9.51
N TYR A 98 -0.61 -2.85 -9.15
CA TYR A 98 -0.25 -1.89 -8.09
C TYR A 98 1.08 -1.21 -8.44
N ALA A 99 1.34 -0.03 -7.85
CA ALA A 99 2.55 0.74 -8.16
C ALA A 99 3.79 0.20 -7.45
N GLY A 100 3.63 -0.35 -6.24
CA GLY A 100 4.74 -0.95 -5.51
C GLY A 100 4.29 -1.84 -4.36
N ILE A 101 5.26 -2.57 -3.82
CA ILE A 101 5.10 -3.39 -2.62
C ILE A 101 5.30 -2.47 -1.40
N LYS A 102 4.52 -2.71 -0.33
CA LYS A 102 4.64 -2.00 0.95
C LYS A 102 4.92 -3.00 2.08
N ASP A 103 5.50 -2.53 3.18
CA ASP A 103 5.91 -3.36 4.33
C ASP A 103 4.85 -4.39 4.76
N THR A 104 5.30 -5.61 5.06
CA THR A 104 4.44 -6.69 5.58
C THR A 104 4.02 -6.42 7.02
N ARG A 105 4.98 -6.13 7.91
CA ARG A 105 4.75 -5.88 9.35
C ARG A 105 4.35 -4.43 9.60
N ALA A 106 3.20 -4.04 9.06
CA ALA A 106 2.69 -2.68 9.04
C ALA A 106 1.18 -2.65 8.82
N VAL A 107 0.58 -1.47 8.96
CA VAL A 107 -0.72 -1.14 8.35
C VAL A 107 -0.46 -0.27 7.13
N THR A 108 -0.77 -0.75 5.93
CA THR A 108 -0.44 -0.04 4.70
C THR A 108 -1.68 0.27 3.88
N HIS A 109 -1.72 1.46 3.29
CA HIS A 109 -2.80 1.91 2.41
C HIS A 109 -2.20 2.29 1.06
N GLN A 110 -2.71 1.70 0.00
CA GLN A 110 -2.22 1.90 -1.36
C GLN A 110 -3.34 1.74 -2.36
N LEU A 111 -3.12 2.18 -3.59
CA LEU A 111 -4.04 1.89 -4.67
C LEU A 111 -3.70 0.58 -5.35
N ILE A 112 -4.75 -0.14 -5.74
CA ILE A 112 -4.67 -1.24 -6.69
C ILE A 112 -5.70 -1.02 -7.79
N SER A 113 -5.43 -1.57 -8.97
CA SER A 113 -6.40 -1.65 -10.06
C SER A 113 -6.74 -3.10 -10.34
N ILE A 114 -8.00 -3.37 -10.68
CA ILE A 114 -8.47 -4.70 -11.02
C ILE A 114 -9.24 -4.63 -12.34
N LEU A 115 -8.90 -5.51 -13.29
CA LEU A 115 -9.64 -5.68 -14.53
C LEU A 115 -10.83 -6.63 -14.33
N LEU A 116 -12.05 -6.10 -14.32
CA LEU A 116 -13.29 -6.86 -14.05
C LEU A 116 -14.43 -6.47 -15.00
N ASP A 117 -15.36 -7.40 -15.22
CA ASP A 117 -16.61 -7.15 -15.94
C ASP A 117 -17.54 -6.24 -15.12
N ASN A 118 -18.11 -5.26 -15.80
CA ASN A 118 -19.04 -4.24 -15.32
C ASN A 118 -20.22 -4.80 -14.50
N ARG A 119 -20.69 -6.01 -14.82
CA ARG A 119 -21.87 -6.63 -14.18
C ARG A 119 -21.69 -6.96 -12.69
N ARG A 120 -20.47 -6.86 -12.15
CA ARG A 120 -20.16 -7.30 -10.78
C ARG A 120 -19.91 -6.16 -9.79
N ILE A 121 -19.87 -4.91 -10.25
CA ILE A 121 -19.31 -3.77 -9.49
C ILE A 121 -20.04 -3.49 -8.18
N GLU A 122 -21.37 -3.50 -8.18
CA GLU A 122 -22.16 -3.22 -6.97
C GLU A 122 -21.81 -4.16 -5.81
N ARG A 123 -21.62 -5.45 -6.12
CA ARG A 123 -21.23 -6.47 -5.13
C ARG A 123 -19.76 -6.37 -4.70
N MET A 124 -18.99 -5.52 -5.36
CA MET A 124 -17.55 -5.39 -5.19
C MET A 124 -17.15 -3.95 -4.79
N ARG A 125 -18.09 -3.09 -4.37
CA ARG A 125 -17.77 -1.74 -3.88
C ARG A 125 -16.94 -1.78 -2.59
N TYR A 126 -17.19 -2.79 -1.76
CA TYR A 126 -16.52 -2.98 -0.49
C TYR A 126 -16.21 -4.45 -0.27
N MET A 127 -15.01 -4.74 0.26
CA MET A 127 -14.63 -6.08 0.70
C MET A 127 -13.79 -5.97 1.96
N ASN A 128 -14.17 -6.72 2.99
CA ASN A 128 -13.39 -6.88 4.20
C ASN A 128 -13.03 -8.35 4.37
N ILE A 129 -11.76 -8.64 4.64
CA ILE A 129 -11.29 -9.99 4.93
C ILE A 129 -10.52 -9.96 6.24
N SER A 130 -11.01 -10.74 7.19
CA SER A 130 -10.40 -10.94 8.50
C SER A 130 -9.89 -12.36 8.64
N GLY A 131 -8.87 -12.54 9.47
CA GLY A 131 -8.32 -13.83 9.88
C GLY A 131 -8.36 -13.99 11.41
N PRO A 132 -7.70 -15.02 11.96
CA PRO A 132 -7.71 -15.32 13.40
C PRO A 132 -7.23 -14.17 14.29
N HIS A 133 -6.37 -13.29 13.76
CA HIS A 133 -5.76 -12.17 14.48
C HIS A 133 -6.30 -10.79 14.03
N GLY A 134 -7.54 -10.77 13.54
CA GLY A 134 -8.24 -9.57 13.10
C GLY A 134 -8.11 -9.29 11.60
N LEU A 135 -8.22 -8.02 11.23
CA LEU A 135 -8.20 -7.57 9.84
C LEU A 135 -6.93 -8.04 9.11
N LEU A 136 -7.11 -8.64 7.92
CA LEU A 136 -6.02 -8.91 6.99
C LEU A 136 -5.99 -7.83 5.91
N LEU A 137 -7.13 -7.60 5.26
CA LEU A 137 -7.25 -6.58 4.22
C LEU A 137 -8.67 -6.03 4.08
N GLU A 138 -8.75 -4.82 3.55
CA GLU A 138 -9.97 -4.14 3.17
C GLU A 138 -9.77 -3.49 1.79
N LEU A 139 -10.77 -3.63 0.92
CA LEU A 139 -10.87 -2.96 -0.36
C LEU A 139 -12.07 -2.01 -0.35
N LYS A 140 -11.82 -0.75 -0.74
CA LYS A 140 -12.86 0.25 -1.00
C LYS A 140 -12.73 0.70 -2.44
N LEU A 141 -13.78 0.50 -3.24
CA LEU A 141 -13.82 0.96 -4.62
C LEU A 141 -13.77 2.49 -4.63
N LEU A 142 -12.85 3.05 -5.41
CA LEU A 142 -12.85 4.47 -5.74
C LEU A 142 -13.67 4.72 -6.98
N GLY A 143 -13.47 3.95 -8.03
CA GLY A 143 -14.19 4.16 -9.29
C GLY A 143 -13.46 3.55 -10.46
N ARG A 144 -13.81 4.02 -11.66
CA ARG A 144 -13.26 3.50 -12.91
C ARG A 144 -12.16 4.37 -13.49
N ASN A 145 -11.24 3.71 -14.16
CA ASN A 145 -10.20 4.33 -14.96
C ASN A 145 -9.94 3.59 -16.27
N HIS A 146 -9.50 4.34 -17.27
CA HIS A 146 -9.02 3.81 -18.55
C HIS A 146 -7.66 3.11 -18.44
N VAL A 147 -6.89 3.43 -17.40
CA VAL A 147 -5.53 2.94 -17.19
C VAL A 147 -5.45 2.00 -16.00
N ARG A 148 -4.63 0.95 -16.13
CA ARG A 148 -4.20 0.13 -15.00
C ARG A 148 -3.18 0.90 -14.18
N ILE A 149 -3.16 0.66 -12.88
CA ILE A 149 -2.08 1.12 -12.02
C ILE A 149 -0.80 0.38 -12.41
N SER A 150 0.27 1.14 -12.53
CA SER A 150 1.62 0.70 -12.85
C SER A 150 2.62 1.38 -11.90
N PRO A 151 3.90 0.97 -11.89
CA PRO A 151 4.92 1.57 -11.04
C PRO A 151 5.06 3.10 -11.16
N SER A 152 4.71 3.70 -12.29
CA SER A 152 4.78 5.15 -12.50
C SER A 152 3.72 5.95 -11.73
N HIS A 153 2.74 5.30 -11.11
CA HIS A 153 1.63 5.97 -10.42
C HIS A 153 1.91 6.30 -8.95
N GLY A 154 3.03 5.81 -8.38
CA GLY A 154 3.45 6.12 -7.02
C GLY A 154 4.63 7.08 -7.02
N MET A 155 4.54 8.17 -6.26
CA MET A 155 5.65 9.13 -6.07
C MET A 155 6.41 8.91 -4.76
N GLY A 156 5.85 8.13 -3.84
CA GLY A 156 6.51 7.82 -2.57
C GLY A 156 5.54 7.25 -1.54
N ASN A 157 5.92 7.37 -0.27
CA ASN A 157 5.11 6.96 0.87
C ASN A 157 5.23 7.98 2.00
N GLN A 158 4.12 8.21 2.72
CA GLN A 158 4.08 8.92 4.00
C GLN A 158 4.00 7.90 5.15
#